data_AF-A0A7S4SY50-F1
#
_entry.id   AF-A0A7S4SY50-F1
#
_cell.length_a   1.000
_cell.length_b   1.000
_cell.length_c   1.000
_cell.angle_alpha   90.00
_cell.angle_beta   90.00
_cell.angle_gamma   90.00
#
_symmetry.space_group_name_H-M   'P 1'
#
loop_
_entity.id
_entity.type
_entity.pdbx_description
1 polymer ?
#
loop_
_entity_poly.entity_id
_entity_poly.type
_entity_poly.pdbx_seq_one_letter_code
_entity_poly.pdbx_strand_id
1 'polypeptide(L)'
;RGPAWGGSGPGVGLRRHAGPVRAGTHAGGGGRQGSPQPTWPKLRAGSEWYPPPGWPGAAALPAPSAKGAHNAVAAGVPSMKLRPTKTAFGCFSLLVGVQVICVASLVTSILLVAVCSSTTPMRVMGVTVTPGWQVLAASWAWVGIPIVIVAGVGAVYRVAANVMILCNYLVGSFCLEAAGCAWLLMSGNACSAVVAPEIQRMGAGFVCGFTNTAVVMWALILGLCHLYVTWVVWSAAQELQLLPQLQLIQYGAALESVQAPKGPPSGFYPLPNPRAEPVLAPDQLPLDLRREQPAEPPPGRAMPPTSGEVRESQLQRGQPVGEPQSFIPSPPSGVDFASSRAF
;
A
#
# COMPACT_ATOMS: atom_id res chain seq x y z
N ARG A 1 -45.55 11.66 -37.99
CA ARG A 1 -44.40 11.42 -38.88
C ARG A 1 -43.25 10.96 -38.00
N GLY A 2 -43.12 9.66 -37.80
CA GLY A 2 -42.10 9.07 -36.91
C GLY A 2 -40.78 8.82 -37.64
N PRO A 3 -39.64 8.77 -36.94
CA PRO A 3 -38.41 8.29 -37.53
C PRO A 3 -38.31 6.77 -37.40
N ALA A 4 -38.16 6.12 -38.55
CA ALA A 4 -37.77 4.73 -38.69
C ALA A 4 -36.32 4.56 -38.21
N TRP A 5 -36.11 3.68 -37.24
CA TRP A 5 -34.79 3.13 -36.92
C TRP A 5 -34.64 1.78 -37.62
N GLY A 6 -34.08 1.83 -38.83
CA GLY A 6 -33.49 0.67 -39.51
C GLY A 6 -31.98 0.73 -39.31
N GLY A 7 -31.39 -0.32 -38.73
CA GLY A 7 -29.97 -0.35 -38.40
C GLY A 7 -29.48 -1.78 -38.15
N SER A 8 -29.18 -2.45 -39.25
CA SER A 8 -28.60 -3.78 -39.43
C SER A 8 -27.45 -4.09 -38.47
N GLY A 9 -27.57 -5.18 -37.71
CA GLY A 9 -26.47 -5.74 -36.90
C GLY A 9 -25.54 -6.63 -37.74
N PRO A 10 -24.23 -6.63 -37.49
CA PRO A 10 -23.32 -7.60 -38.08
C PRO A 10 -23.41 -8.94 -37.33
N GLY A 11 -23.68 -10.01 -38.08
CA GLY A 11 -23.79 -11.38 -37.59
C GLY A 11 -22.47 -11.93 -37.05
N VAL A 12 -22.51 -12.40 -35.81
CA VAL A 12 -21.42 -13.17 -35.19
C VAL A 12 -21.63 -14.65 -35.54
N GLY A 13 -20.86 -15.14 -36.52
CA GLY A 13 -20.82 -16.55 -36.89
C GLY A 13 -20.10 -17.38 -35.84
N LEU A 14 -20.85 -18.09 -35.01
CA LEU A 14 -20.33 -19.01 -33.99
C LEU A 14 -20.06 -20.39 -34.61
N ARG A 15 -18.82 -20.64 -35.06
CA ARG A 15 -18.38 -21.95 -35.57
C ARG A 15 -17.99 -22.85 -34.40
N ARG A 16 -18.86 -23.79 -34.01
CA ARG A 16 -18.55 -24.85 -33.02
C ARG A 16 -17.77 -25.98 -33.70
N HIS A 17 -16.52 -26.20 -33.30
CA HIS A 17 -15.80 -27.46 -33.55
C HIS A 17 -15.82 -28.28 -32.26
N ALA A 18 -16.56 -29.40 -32.28
CA ALA A 18 -16.52 -30.42 -31.25
C ALA A 18 -15.41 -31.42 -31.59
N GLY A 19 -14.46 -31.63 -30.68
CA GLY A 19 -13.44 -32.67 -30.74
C GLY A 19 -13.62 -33.67 -29.58
N PRO A 20 -13.25 -34.94 -29.77
CA PRO A 20 -13.53 -36.01 -28.82
C PRO A 20 -12.59 -36.00 -27.59
N VAL A 21 -13.17 -36.16 -26.41
CA VAL A 21 -12.48 -36.32 -25.13
C VAL A 21 -11.94 -37.74 -25.01
N ARG A 22 -10.62 -37.89 -24.89
CA ARG A 22 -9.94 -39.17 -24.66
C ARG A 22 -9.63 -39.30 -23.18
N ALA A 23 -10.27 -40.28 -22.52
CA ALA A 23 -9.99 -40.66 -21.15
C ALA A 23 -8.64 -41.38 -21.06
N GLY A 24 -7.75 -40.89 -20.21
CA GLY A 24 -6.46 -41.49 -19.90
C GLY A 24 -6.30 -41.65 -18.39
N THR A 25 -6.62 -42.83 -17.88
CA THR A 25 -6.27 -43.32 -16.54
C THR A 25 -4.78 -43.63 -16.48
N HIS A 26 -4.03 -42.96 -15.60
CA HIS A 26 -2.75 -43.46 -15.13
C HIS A 26 -2.65 -43.31 -13.61
N ALA A 27 -2.75 -44.46 -12.94
CA ALA A 27 -2.33 -44.66 -11.58
C ALA A 27 -0.79 -44.78 -11.55
N GLY A 28 -0.15 -44.03 -10.66
CA GLY A 28 1.29 -44.08 -10.44
C GLY A 28 1.62 -43.58 -9.04
N GLY A 29 1.76 -44.52 -8.10
CA GLY A 29 2.33 -44.26 -6.79
C GLY A 29 3.83 -44.00 -6.89
N GLY A 30 4.31 -43.00 -6.17
CA GLY A 30 5.72 -42.61 -6.09
C GLY A 30 5.99 -41.92 -4.76
N GLY A 31 7.03 -42.37 -4.08
CA GLY A 31 7.27 -42.15 -2.65
C GLY A 31 7.55 -40.70 -2.25
N ARG A 32 7.18 -40.38 -1.01
CA ARG A 32 7.51 -39.13 -0.32
C ARG A 32 9.02 -39.07 -0.04
N GLN A 33 9.78 -38.46 -0.95
CA GLN A 33 11.08 -37.87 -0.62
C GLN A 33 10.84 -36.47 -0.02
N GLY A 34 11.45 -36.23 1.13
CA GLY A 34 11.35 -34.97 1.87
C GLY A 34 11.87 -33.80 1.04
N SER A 35 10.99 -32.85 0.77
CA SER A 35 11.30 -31.57 0.16
C SER A 35 12.27 -30.78 1.05
N PRO A 36 13.41 -30.29 0.53
CA PRO A 36 14.30 -29.40 1.27
C PRO A 36 13.56 -28.12 1.64
N GLN A 37 13.65 -27.72 2.91
CA GLN A 37 13.06 -26.45 3.34
C GLN A 37 13.73 -25.29 2.61
N PRO A 38 12.96 -24.35 2.04
CA PRO A 38 13.51 -23.11 1.49
C PRO A 38 14.06 -22.26 2.64
N THR A 39 15.38 -22.20 2.74
CA THR A 39 16.10 -21.25 3.61
C THR A 39 15.98 -19.87 3.00
N TRP A 40 14.92 -19.14 3.38
CA TRP A 40 14.82 -17.72 3.05
C TRP A 40 15.93 -16.94 3.75
N PRO A 41 16.60 -16.00 3.08
CA PRO A 41 17.54 -15.11 3.75
C PRO A 41 16.79 -14.34 4.84
N LYS A 42 17.32 -14.38 6.06
CA LYS A 42 16.87 -13.57 7.20
C LYS A 42 16.98 -12.09 6.85
N LEU A 43 15.94 -11.55 6.22
CA LEU A 43 15.73 -10.11 6.11
C LEU A 43 15.54 -9.59 7.54
N ARG A 44 16.47 -8.73 7.99
CA ARG A 44 16.39 -8.06 9.28
C ARG A 44 15.09 -7.25 9.32
N ALA A 45 14.13 -7.74 10.10
CA ALA A 45 12.97 -6.96 10.53
C ALA A 45 13.49 -5.74 11.30
N GLY A 46 13.54 -4.59 10.64
CA GLY A 46 14.13 -3.36 11.19
C GLY A 46 14.73 -2.42 10.15
N SER A 47 14.84 -2.80 8.87
CA SER A 47 15.10 -1.82 7.82
C SER A 47 13.82 -1.02 7.56
N GLU A 48 13.68 0.06 8.32
CA GLU A 48 12.97 1.27 7.95
C GLU A 48 13.01 1.44 6.43
N TRP A 49 11.85 1.47 5.77
CA TRP A 49 11.72 1.72 4.33
C TRP A 49 12.12 3.17 4.06
N TYR A 50 13.42 3.45 4.06
CA TYR A 50 13.95 4.61 3.38
C TYR A 50 13.84 4.33 1.87
N PRO A 51 13.18 5.20 1.09
CA PRO A 51 13.20 5.07 -0.36
C PRO A 51 14.66 5.06 -0.83
N PRO A 52 15.01 4.24 -1.83
CA PRO A 52 16.37 4.19 -2.36
C PRO A 52 16.81 5.60 -2.79
N PRO A 53 18.04 6.01 -2.46
CA PRO A 53 18.56 7.32 -2.85
C PRO A 53 18.55 7.41 -4.38
N GLY A 54 17.70 8.28 -4.94
CA GLY A 54 17.56 8.48 -6.38
C GLY A 54 16.13 8.47 -6.93
N TRP A 55 15.08 8.29 -6.10
CA TRP A 55 13.69 8.39 -6.58
C TRP A 55 13.36 9.84 -7.01
N PRO A 56 13.04 10.11 -8.29
CA PRO A 56 12.88 11.47 -8.85
C PRO A 56 11.62 12.22 -8.39
N GLY A 57 11.00 11.80 -7.28
CA GLY A 57 9.84 12.43 -6.63
C GLY A 57 10.05 12.75 -5.15
N ALA A 58 11.20 12.39 -4.58
CA ALA A 58 11.62 12.86 -3.27
C ALA A 58 12.25 14.25 -3.41
N ALA A 59 11.46 15.24 -3.82
CA ALA A 59 11.82 16.63 -3.58
C ALA A 59 12.08 16.75 -2.08
N ALA A 60 13.34 17.06 -1.74
CA ALA A 60 13.85 17.14 -0.38
C ALA A 60 12.89 17.96 0.49
N LEU A 61 12.05 17.28 1.26
CA LEU A 61 11.43 17.89 2.43
C LEU A 61 12.62 18.28 3.33
N PRO A 62 12.72 19.55 3.74
CA PRO A 62 13.85 20.01 4.52
C PRO A 62 13.98 19.14 5.77
N ALA A 63 15.17 18.56 5.96
CA ALA A 63 15.50 17.82 7.16
C ALA A 63 15.16 18.71 8.37
N PRO A 64 14.35 18.24 9.34
CA PRO A 64 14.00 19.03 10.49
C PRO A 64 15.28 19.39 11.24
N SER A 65 15.62 20.69 11.20
CA SER A 65 16.75 21.25 11.94
C SER A 65 16.59 20.91 13.41
N ALA A 66 17.49 20.06 13.92
CA ALA A 66 17.46 19.48 15.26
C ALA A 66 17.77 20.48 16.40
N LYS A 67 17.58 21.79 16.18
CA LYS A 67 17.89 22.83 17.17
C LYS A 67 16.77 23.88 17.19
N GLY A 68 15.84 23.75 18.13
CA GLY A 68 15.01 24.88 18.57
C GLY A 68 13.50 24.79 18.39
N ALA A 69 12.88 23.60 18.44
CA ALA A 69 11.41 23.46 18.45
C ALA A 69 10.91 22.76 19.72
N HIS A 70 11.29 23.26 20.90
CA HIS A 70 10.56 22.97 22.12
C HIS A 70 9.45 24.04 22.24
N ASN A 71 8.20 23.59 22.31
CA ASN A 71 7.00 24.37 22.69
C ASN A 71 6.19 25.04 21.56
N ALA A 72 6.14 24.47 20.36
CA ALA A 72 4.90 24.58 19.59
C ALA A 72 3.88 23.66 20.25
N VAL A 73 3.13 24.21 21.20
CA VAL A 73 1.92 23.61 21.78
C VAL A 73 0.95 23.39 20.62
N ALA A 74 1.08 22.25 19.95
CA ALA A 74 0.06 21.72 19.07
C ALA A 74 -1.16 21.55 19.96
N ALA A 75 -2.05 22.55 19.92
CA ALA A 75 -3.34 22.52 20.58
C ALA A 75 -3.97 21.18 20.23
N GLY A 76 -3.99 20.28 21.21
CA GLY A 76 -4.33 18.89 21.02
C GLY A 76 -5.74 18.83 20.49
N VAL A 77 -5.88 18.61 19.18
CA VAL A 77 -7.15 18.19 18.61
C VAL A 77 -7.53 16.96 19.42
N PRO A 78 -8.63 17.00 20.18
CA PRO A 78 -9.00 15.89 21.04
C PRO A 78 -9.05 14.65 20.18
N SER A 79 -8.07 13.77 20.38
CA SER A 79 -7.94 12.52 19.63
C SER A 79 -9.10 11.66 20.07
N MET A 80 -10.20 11.72 19.31
CA MET A 80 -11.33 10.85 19.52
C MET A 80 -10.79 9.43 19.38
N LYS A 81 -10.68 8.72 20.51
CA LYS A 81 -10.23 7.33 20.60
C LYS A 81 -11.30 6.43 20.00
N LEU A 82 -11.31 6.42 18.68
CA LEU A 82 -12.13 5.58 17.85
C LEU A 82 -11.63 4.14 17.99
N ARG A 83 -12.45 3.28 18.60
CA ARG A 83 -12.09 1.88 18.87
C ARG A 83 -12.12 1.09 17.56
N PRO A 84 -11.01 0.46 17.13
CA PRO A 84 -11.00 -0.38 15.94
C PRO A 84 -12.00 -1.53 16.08
N THR A 85 -12.71 -1.84 14.99
CA THR A 85 -13.58 -3.02 14.96
C THR A 85 -12.75 -4.30 14.87
N LYS A 86 -13.19 -5.37 15.54
CA LYS A 86 -12.54 -6.69 15.49
C LYS A 86 -13.03 -7.57 14.34
N THR A 87 -14.16 -7.22 13.74
CA THR A 87 -14.86 -8.03 12.72
C THR A 87 -15.31 -7.15 11.56
N ALA A 88 -15.21 -7.68 10.34
CA ALA A 88 -15.76 -7.08 9.13
C ALA A 88 -17.15 -7.65 8.84
N PHE A 89 -18.13 -6.80 8.48
CA PHE A 89 -19.51 -7.20 8.14
C PHE A 89 -20.21 -8.08 9.20
N GLY A 90 -19.78 -8.00 10.47
CA GLY A 90 -20.37 -8.73 11.60
C GLY A 90 -19.95 -10.20 11.74
N CYS A 91 -19.52 -10.87 10.67
CA CYS A 91 -19.18 -12.31 10.71
C CYS A 91 -17.81 -12.67 10.13
N PHE A 92 -17.17 -11.81 9.33
CA PHE A 92 -15.89 -12.11 8.70
C PHE A 92 -14.72 -11.58 9.52
N SER A 93 -13.57 -12.25 9.41
CA SER A 93 -12.32 -11.72 9.92
C SER A 93 -11.99 -10.42 9.18
N LEU A 94 -11.37 -9.48 9.89
CA LEU A 94 -11.03 -8.17 9.36
C LEU A 94 -10.15 -8.26 8.09
N LEU A 95 -9.23 -9.22 8.08
CA LEU A 95 -8.31 -9.49 6.97
C LEU A 95 -9.04 -9.99 5.72
N VAL A 96 -10.01 -10.90 5.87
CA VAL A 96 -10.87 -11.35 4.77
C VAL A 96 -11.68 -10.18 4.22
N GLY A 97 -12.19 -9.31 5.11
CA GLY A 97 -12.86 -8.07 4.72
C GLY A 97 -11.99 -7.20 3.79
N VAL A 98 -10.74 -6.95 4.17
CA VAL A 98 -9.80 -6.17 3.33
C VAL A 98 -9.56 -6.83 1.97
N GLN A 99 -9.42 -8.16 1.92
CA GLN A 99 -9.24 -8.87 0.64
C GLN A 99 -10.46 -8.73 -0.28
N VAL A 100 -11.67 -8.88 0.27
CA VAL A 100 -12.93 -8.68 -0.49
C VAL A 100 -13.02 -7.25 -1.01
N ILE A 101 -12.66 -6.27 -0.17
CA ILE A 101 -12.62 -4.86 -0.55
C ILE A 101 -11.61 -4.63 -1.68
N CYS A 102 -10.40 -5.21 -1.60
CA CYS A 102 -9.42 -5.11 -2.68
C CYS A 102 -9.94 -5.69 -4.00
N VAL A 103 -10.58 -6.87 -3.97
CA VAL A 103 -11.15 -7.47 -5.18
C VAL A 103 -12.26 -6.59 -5.75
N ALA A 104 -13.17 -6.09 -4.91
CA ALA A 104 -14.25 -5.21 -5.34
C ALA A 104 -13.70 -3.91 -5.94
N SER A 105 -12.73 -3.25 -5.29
CA SER A 105 -12.08 -2.04 -5.81
C SER A 105 -11.36 -2.29 -7.12
N LEU A 106 -10.68 -3.43 -7.27
CA LEU A 106 -9.99 -3.79 -8.51
C LEU A 106 -10.99 -3.98 -9.67
N VAL A 107 -12.09 -4.71 -9.43
CA VAL A 107 -13.15 -4.90 -10.42
C VAL A 107 -13.78 -3.57 -10.81
N THR A 108 -14.09 -2.71 -9.83
CA THR A 108 -14.65 -1.37 -10.09
C THR A 108 -13.69 -0.51 -10.93
N SER A 109 -12.39 -0.51 -10.63
CA SER A 109 -11.40 0.24 -11.42
C SER A 109 -11.31 -0.26 -12.86
N ILE A 110 -11.34 -1.58 -13.07
CA ILE A 110 -11.31 -2.17 -14.43
C ILE A 110 -12.58 -1.78 -15.19
N LEU A 111 -13.76 -1.90 -14.57
CA LEU A 111 -15.04 -1.52 -15.19
C LEU A 111 -15.07 -0.03 -15.54
N LEU A 112 -14.55 0.82 -14.66
CA LEU A 112 -14.50 2.26 -14.88
C LEU A 112 -13.63 2.59 -16.10
N VAL A 113 -12.43 2.01 -16.18
CA VAL A 113 -11.54 2.20 -17.34
C VAL A 113 -12.17 1.64 -18.62
N ALA A 114 -12.86 0.50 -18.55
CA ALA A 114 -13.49 -0.13 -19.71
C ALA A 114 -14.66 0.69 -20.30
N VAL A 115 -15.37 1.45 -19.47
CA VAL A 115 -16.51 2.27 -19.90
C VAL A 115 -16.08 3.66 -20.38
N CYS A 116 -14.94 4.19 -19.95
CA CYS A 116 -14.53 5.55 -20.31
C CYS A 116 -14.23 5.73 -21.81
N SER A 117 -14.82 6.76 -22.43
CA SER A 117 -14.53 7.19 -23.80
C SER A 117 -13.90 8.58 -23.79
N SER A 118 -12.75 8.76 -24.43
CA SER A 118 -12.04 10.04 -24.49
C SER A 118 -12.56 11.00 -25.57
N THR A 119 -13.26 10.48 -26.58
CA THR A 119 -13.62 11.25 -27.79
C THR A 119 -15.07 11.69 -27.82
N THR A 120 -15.96 11.00 -27.10
CA THR A 120 -17.40 11.25 -27.18
C THR A 120 -18.01 11.48 -25.80
N PRO A 121 -18.86 12.53 -25.62
CA PRO A 121 -19.57 12.73 -24.38
C PRO A 121 -20.52 11.54 -24.17
N MET A 122 -20.35 10.83 -23.05
CA MET A 122 -21.19 9.68 -22.74
C MET A 122 -22.50 10.17 -22.13
N ARG A 123 -23.61 9.67 -22.67
CA ARG A 123 -24.96 9.90 -22.13
C ARG A 123 -25.32 8.71 -21.25
N VAL A 124 -25.08 8.84 -19.94
CA VAL A 124 -25.50 7.82 -18.96
C VAL A 124 -26.84 8.24 -18.39
N MET A 125 -27.90 7.48 -18.66
CA MET A 125 -29.27 7.78 -18.20
C MET A 125 -29.71 9.22 -18.51
N GLY A 126 -29.34 9.72 -19.69
CA GLY A 126 -29.61 11.08 -20.15
C GLY A 126 -28.67 12.18 -19.60
N VAL A 127 -27.82 11.88 -18.62
CA VAL A 127 -26.83 12.83 -18.10
C VAL A 127 -25.63 12.84 -19.04
N THR A 128 -25.31 14.00 -19.61
CA THR A 128 -24.11 14.19 -20.42
C THR A 128 -22.90 14.37 -19.51
N VAL A 129 -22.08 13.33 -19.38
CA VAL A 129 -20.81 13.41 -18.64
C VAL A 129 -19.74 13.99 -19.54
N THR A 130 -19.13 15.09 -19.12
CA THR A 130 -18.06 15.75 -19.89
C THR A 130 -16.86 14.81 -20.06
N PRO A 131 -16.19 14.80 -21.22
CA PRO A 131 -15.02 13.95 -21.44
C PRO A 131 -13.91 14.18 -20.40
N GLY A 132 -13.75 15.41 -19.91
CA GLY A 132 -12.79 15.74 -18.86
C GLY A 132 -13.01 14.96 -17.57
N TRP A 133 -14.28 14.79 -17.12
CA TRP A 133 -14.59 14.02 -15.92
C TRP A 133 -14.36 12.52 -16.13
N GLN A 134 -14.65 12.02 -17.34
CA GLN A 134 -14.37 10.62 -17.70
C GLN A 134 -12.86 10.33 -17.68
N VAL A 135 -12.05 11.21 -18.26
CA VAL A 135 -10.58 11.05 -18.27
C VAL A 135 -10.01 11.17 -16.86
N LEU A 136 -10.50 12.10 -16.05
CA LEU A 136 -10.07 12.23 -14.65
C LEU A 136 -10.38 10.95 -13.87
N ALA A 137 -11.61 10.45 -13.95
CA ALA A 137 -12.02 9.22 -13.27
C ALA A 137 -11.21 8.00 -13.76
N ALA A 138 -11.00 7.85 -15.08
CA ALA A 138 -10.19 6.78 -15.65
C ALA A 138 -8.74 6.83 -15.18
N SER A 139 -8.14 8.03 -15.13
CA SER A 139 -6.77 8.22 -14.65
C SER A 139 -6.64 7.88 -13.16
N TRP A 140 -7.64 8.23 -12.35
CA TRP A 140 -7.69 7.89 -10.94
C TRP A 140 -7.82 6.39 -10.70
N ALA A 141 -8.67 5.72 -11.48
CA ALA A 141 -8.80 4.27 -11.45
C ALA A 141 -7.51 3.55 -11.88
N TRP A 142 -6.79 4.08 -12.87
CA TRP A 142 -5.52 3.52 -13.33
C TRP A 142 -4.44 3.55 -12.25
N VAL A 143 -4.36 4.64 -11.47
CA VAL A 143 -3.49 4.74 -10.28
C VAL A 143 -3.94 3.78 -9.16
N GLY A 144 -5.25 3.56 -9.03
CA GLY A 144 -5.82 2.65 -8.06
C GLY A 144 -5.40 1.19 -8.24
N ILE A 145 -5.29 0.71 -9.49
CA ILE A 145 -4.95 -0.69 -9.79
C ILE A 145 -3.67 -1.16 -9.08
N PRO A 146 -2.48 -0.53 -9.26
CA PRO A 146 -1.27 -0.95 -8.57
C PRO A 146 -1.36 -0.79 -7.05
N ILE A 147 -2.03 0.26 -6.55
CA ILE A 147 -2.21 0.49 -5.11
C ILE A 147 -3.01 -0.67 -4.48
N VAL A 148 -4.12 -1.06 -5.10
CA VAL A 148 -4.99 -2.13 -4.61
C VAL A 148 -4.27 -3.49 -4.64
N ILE A 149 -3.46 -3.77 -5.67
CA ILE A 149 -2.66 -5.00 -5.74
C ILE A 149 -1.62 -5.05 -4.61
N VAL A 150 -0.84 -3.97 -4.43
CA VAL A 150 0.17 -3.87 -3.35
C VAL A 150 -0.47 -4.01 -1.97
N ALA A 151 -1.65 -3.42 -1.78
CA ALA A 151 -2.40 -3.52 -0.54
C ALA A 151 -2.97 -4.92 -0.31
N GLY A 152 -3.47 -5.60 -1.35
CA GLY A 152 -3.92 -6.99 -1.27
C GLY A 152 -2.80 -7.93 -0.85
N VAL A 153 -1.62 -7.80 -1.47
CA VAL A 153 -0.39 -8.52 -1.08
C VAL A 153 0.03 -8.14 0.34
N GLY A 154 -0.02 -6.85 0.67
CA GLY A 154 0.25 -6.34 2.01
C GLY A 154 -0.67 -6.92 3.09
N ALA A 155 -1.95 -7.13 2.79
CA ALA A 155 -2.89 -7.77 3.70
C ALA A 155 -2.54 -9.24 3.95
N VAL A 156 -2.12 -9.98 2.91
CA VAL A 156 -1.67 -11.38 3.03
C VAL A 156 -0.39 -11.49 3.87
N TYR A 157 0.59 -10.62 3.61
CA TYR A 157 1.86 -10.59 4.35
C TYR A 157 1.82 -9.78 5.65
N ARG A 158 0.65 -9.27 6.05
CA ARG A 158 0.45 -8.46 7.26
C ARG A 158 1.36 -7.21 7.33
N VAL A 159 1.66 -6.60 6.19
CA VAL A 159 2.45 -5.38 6.09
C VAL A 159 1.53 -4.17 6.23
N ALA A 160 1.51 -3.57 7.43
CA ALA A 160 0.61 -2.46 7.75
C ALA A 160 0.76 -1.24 6.84
N ALA A 161 1.99 -0.92 6.40
CA ALA A 161 2.26 0.22 5.53
C ALA A 161 1.47 0.14 4.21
N ASN A 162 1.40 -1.04 3.59
CA ASN A 162 0.69 -1.24 2.33
C ASN A 162 -0.83 -1.07 2.48
N VAL A 163 -1.39 -1.49 3.61
CA VAL A 163 -2.83 -1.33 3.91
C VAL A 163 -3.18 0.13 4.22
N MET A 164 -2.26 0.89 4.84
CA MET A 164 -2.43 2.34 5.05
C MET A 164 -2.46 3.12 3.72
N ILE A 165 -1.65 2.72 2.73
CA ILE A 165 -1.70 3.33 1.39
C ILE A 165 -3.09 3.14 0.76
N LEU A 166 -3.68 1.95 0.89
CA LEU A 166 -5.05 1.70 0.44
C LEU A 166 -6.09 2.55 1.19
N CYS A 167 -5.95 2.69 2.50
CA CYS A 167 -6.84 3.55 3.29
C CYS A 167 -6.83 5.00 2.76
N ASN A 168 -5.64 5.56 2.50
CA ASN A 168 -5.51 6.91 1.95
C ASN A 168 -6.11 7.01 0.53
N TYR A 169 -5.92 5.98 -0.29
CA TYR A 169 -6.53 5.91 -1.62
C TYR A 169 -8.07 5.87 -1.56
N LEU A 170 -8.66 5.12 -0.62
CA LEU A 170 -10.11 5.07 -0.42
C LEU A 170 -10.65 6.42 0.05
N VAL A 171 -9.95 7.13 0.96
CA VAL A 171 -10.32 8.49 1.35
C VAL A 171 -10.29 9.45 0.15
N GLY A 172 -9.23 9.39 -0.67
CA GLY A 172 -9.15 10.19 -1.88
C GLY A 172 -10.28 9.88 -2.87
N SER A 173 -10.61 8.60 -3.04
CA SER A 173 -11.71 8.15 -3.90
C SER A 173 -13.06 8.64 -3.38
N PHE A 174 -13.28 8.63 -2.06
CA PHE A 174 -14.49 9.17 -1.44
C PHE A 174 -14.64 10.67 -1.72
N CYS A 175 -13.56 11.44 -1.59
CA CYS A 175 -13.58 12.87 -1.89
C CYS A 175 -13.90 13.14 -3.37
N LEU A 176 -13.35 12.35 -4.29
CA LEU A 176 -13.60 12.47 -5.73
C LEU A 176 -15.06 12.12 -6.07
N GLU A 177 -15.59 11.05 -5.50
CA GLU A 177 -17.00 10.65 -5.64
C GLU A 177 -17.96 11.70 -5.07
N ALA A 178 -17.66 12.23 -3.88
CA ALA A 178 -18.43 13.29 -3.26
C ALA A 178 -18.42 14.57 -4.10
N ALA A 179 -17.26 14.96 -4.64
CA ALA A 179 -17.15 16.09 -5.56
C ALA A 179 -17.94 15.86 -6.86
N GLY A 180 -17.91 14.64 -7.42
CA GLY A 180 -18.70 14.27 -8.58
C GLY A 180 -20.20 14.32 -8.32
N CYS A 181 -20.65 13.82 -7.16
CA CYS A 181 -22.04 13.91 -6.73
C CYS A 181 -22.47 15.37 -6.53
N ALA A 182 -21.66 16.18 -5.85
CA ALA A 182 -21.94 17.60 -5.65
C ALA A 182 -22.04 18.36 -6.98
N TRP A 183 -21.10 18.10 -7.90
CA TRP A 183 -21.14 18.69 -9.25
C TRP A 183 -22.41 18.28 -10.02
N LEU A 184 -22.79 17.00 -9.96
CA LEU A 184 -24.01 16.51 -10.61
C LEU A 184 -25.26 17.18 -10.04
N LEU A 185 -25.35 17.37 -8.72
CA LEU A 185 -26.46 18.07 -8.07
C LEU A 185 -26.49 19.56 -8.43
N MET A 186 -25.33 20.23 -8.47
CA MET A 186 -25.23 21.64 -8.86
C MET A 186 -25.60 21.89 -10.33
N SER A 187 -25.41 20.90 -11.20
CA SER A 187 -25.70 21.04 -12.63
C SER A 187 -27.21 21.14 -12.94
N GLY A 188 -28.09 20.69 -12.04
CA GLY A 188 -29.54 20.69 -12.24
C GLY A 188 -30.06 19.80 -13.38
N ASN A 189 -29.18 19.12 -14.12
CA ASN A 189 -29.51 18.37 -15.33
C ASN A 189 -29.98 16.94 -15.06
N ALA A 190 -29.98 16.48 -13.81
CA ALA A 190 -30.39 15.11 -13.47
C ALA A 190 -31.86 14.81 -13.86
N CYS A 191 -32.72 15.82 -13.78
CA CYS A 191 -34.15 15.69 -14.02
C CYS A 191 -34.52 15.65 -15.51
N SER A 192 -33.87 16.46 -16.36
CA SER A 192 -34.03 16.42 -17.81
C SER A 192 -33.45 15.15 -18.45
N ALA A 193 -32.50 14.54 -17.76
CA ALA A 193 -31.83 13.30 -18.15
C ALA A 193 -32.70 12.05 -17.93
N VAL A 194 -33.26 11.90 -16.73
CA VAL A 194 -33.95 10.67 -16.32
C VAL A 194 -35.40 10.62 -16.79
N VAL A 195 -36.06 11.77 -16.90
CA VAL A 195 -37.51 11.85 -17.14
C VAL A 195 -37.79 12.21 -18.59
N ALA A 196 -38.48 11.31 -19.30
CA ALA A 196 -38.97 11.59 -20.64
C ALA A 196 -39.89 12.84 -20.65
N PRO A 197 -39.78 13.71 -21.67
CA PRO A 197 -40.52 14.98 -21.72
C PRO A 197 -42.04 14.81 -21.70
N GLU A 198 -42.56 13.65 -22.08
CA GLU A 198 -43.98 13.30 -22.02
C GLU A 198 -44.51 13.27 -20.58
N ILE A 199 -43.72 12.77 -19.64
CA ILE A 199 -44.10 12.64 -18.22
C ILE A 199 -44.03 14.01 -17.52
N GLN A 200 -43.15 14.90 -17.98
CA GLN A 200 -43.01 16.25 -17.43
C GLN A 200 -44.27 17.11 -17.62
N ARG A 201 -45.09 16.83 -18.65
CA ARG A 201 -46.34 17.57 -18.90
C ARG A 201 -47.41 17.36 -17.83
N MET A 202 -47.32 16.26 -17.05
CA MET A 202 -48.26 15.97 -15.97
C MET A 202 -47.89 16.64 -14.63
N GLY A 203 -46.73 17.30 -14.54
CA GLY A 203 -46.30 17.99 -13.33
C GLY A 203 -44.78 18.02 -13.18
N ALA A 204 -44.09 18.82 -14.01
CA ALA A 204 -42.63 18.87 -14.06
C ALA A 204 -42.00 19.08 -12.68
N GLY A 205 -42.53 19.99 -11.85
CA GLY A 205 -41.99 20.29 -10.52
C GLY A 205 -41.98 19.07 -9.58
N PHE A 206 -43.06 18.29 -9.56
CA PHE A 206 -43.17 17.11 -8.68
C PHE A 206 -42.20 16.00 -9.10
N VAL A 207 -42.19 15.65 -10.39
CA VAL A 207 -41.34 14.56 -10.91
C VAL A 207 -39.85 14.92 -10.79
N CYS A 208 -39.51 16.19 -11.03
CA CYS A 208 -38.16 16.70 -10.90
C CYS A 208 -37.67 16.68 -9.45
N GLY A 209 -38.52 17.12 -8.52
CA GLY A 209 -38.23 17.07 -7.09
C GLY A 209 -38.00 15.64 -6.61
N PHE A 210 -38.87 14.71 -6.98
CA PHE A 210 -38.76 13.29 -6.63
C PHE A 210 -37.49 12.63 -7.19
N THR A 211 -37.15 12.92 -8.46
CA THR A 211 -35.94 12.37 -9.09
C THR A 211 -34.68 12.91 -8.40
N ASN A 212 -34.66 14.21 -8.08
CA ASN A 212 -33.52 14.83 -7.41
C ASN A 212 -33.33 14.25 -5.99
N THR A 213 -34.41 14.12 -5.21
CA THR A 213 -34.31 13.51 -3.86
C THR A 213 -33.90 12.05 -3.92
N ALA A 214 -34.37 11.29 -4.92
CA ALA A 214 -33.94 9.91 -5.13
C ALA A 214 -32.43 9.83 -5.43
N VAL A 215 -31.90 10.68 -6.31
CA VAL A 215 -30.46 10.72 -6.62
C VAL A 215 -29.64 11.09 -5.38
N VAL A 216 -30.04 12.11 -4.62
CA VAL A 216 -29.37 12.49 -3.36
C VAL A 216 -29.40 11.35 -2.35
N MET A 217 -30.54 10.68 -2.19
CA MET A 217 -30.71 9.55 -1.27
C MET A 217 -29.75 8.40 -1.62
N TRP A 218 -29.71 8.01 -2.89
CA TRP A 218 -28.82 6.94 -3.35
C TRP A 218 -27.34 7.33 -3.24
N ALA A 219 -26.98 8.57 -3.58
CA ALA A 219 -25.62 9.07 -3.40
C ALA A 219 -25.19 9.05 -1.92
N LEU A 220 -26.09 9.40 -1.00
CA LEU A 220 -25.83 9.35 0.45
C LEU A 220 -25.66 7.91 0.94
N ILE A 221 -26.51 6.98 0.48
CA ILE A 221 -26.40 5.55 0.81
C ILE A 221 -25.05 5.00 0.34
N LEU A 222 -24.69 5.24 -0.93
CA LEU A 222 -23.41 4.80 -1.49
C LEU A 222 -22.22 5.44 -0.77
N GLY A 223 -22.31 6.74 -0.44
CA GLY A 223 -21.28 7.45 0.32
C GLY A 223 -21.08 6.86 1.72
N LEU A 224 -22.16 6.50 2.43
CA LEU A 224 -22.07 5.82 3.72
C LEU A 224 -21.47 4.41 3.58
N CYS A 225 -21.85 3.65 2.56
CA CYS A 225 -21.24 2.35 2.26
C CYS A 225 -19.73 2.49 2.01
N HIS A 226 -19.31 3.49 1.24
CA HIS A 226 -17.90 3.74 0.94
C HIS A 226 -17.10 4.18 2.17
N LEU A 227 -17.69 5.03 3.02
CA LEU A 227 -17.11 5.42 4.30
C LEU A 227 -16.97 4.21 5.25
N TYR A 228 -17.96 3.32 5.27
CA TYR A 228 -17.90 2.08 6.05
C TYR A 228 -16.77 1.17 5.59
N VAL A 229 -16.61 0.97 4.27
CA VAL A 229 -15.50 0.20 3.69
C VAL A 229 -14.14 0.83 4.08
N THR A 230 -14.02 2.15 3.97
CA THR A 230 -12.82 2.89 4.38
C THR A 230 -12.51 2.68 5.87
N TRP A 231 -13.53 2.74 6.73
CA TRP A 231 -13.42 2.49 8.16
C TRP A 231 -12.96 1.07 8.50
N VAL A 232 -13.44 0.06 7.75
CA VAL A 232 -13.01 -1.33 7.90
C VAL A 232 -11.52 -1.48 7.55
N VAL A 233 -11.05 -0.90 6.44
CA VAL A 233 -9.63 -0.95 6.05
C VAL A 233 -8.76 -0.20 7.05
N TRP A 234 -9.20 0.96 7.54
CA TRP A 234 -8.49 1.69 8.59
C TRP A 234 -8.36 0.88 9.87
N SER A 235 -9.45 0.25 10.32
CA SER A 235 -9.44 -0.63 11.49
C SER A 235 -8.46 -1.79 11.31
N ALA A 236 -8.39 -2.36 10.10
CA ALA A 236 -7.44 -3.43 9.77
C ALA A 236 -5.99 -2.97 9.83
N ALA A 237 -5.71 -1.78 9.30
CA ALA A 237 -4.38 -1.20 9.36
C ALA A 237 -3.94 -0.94 10.81
N GLN A 238 -4.85 -0.44 11.66
CA GLN A 238 -4.59 -0.24 13.10
C GLN A 238 -4.30 -1.57 13.82
N GLU A 239 -5.07 -2.63 13.53
CA GLU A 239 -4.79 -3.95 14.11
C GLU A 239 -3.42 -4.49 13.67
N LEU A 240 -3.07 -4.33 12.38
CA LEU A 240 -1.76 -4.74 11.86
C LEU A 240 -0.60 -3.93 12.44
N GLN A 241 -0.79 -2.68 12.86
CA GLN A 241 0.25 -1.87 13.51
C GLN A 241 0.55 -2.33 14.94
N LEU A 242 -0.38 -3.01 15.60
CA LEU A 242 -0.20 -3.51 16.97
C LEU A 242 0.50 -4.88 17.01
N LEU A 243 0.43 -5.67 15.94
CA LEU A 243 1.02 -7.00 15.88
C LEU A 243 2.56 -7.08 15.96
N PRO A 244 3.36 -6.15 15.35
CA PRO A 244 4.81 -6.20 15.41
C PRO A 244 5.34 -6.16 16.85
N GLN A 245 4.72 -5.32 17.69
CA GLN A 245 5.10 -5.22 19.10
C GLN A 245 4.81 -6.52 19.84
N LEU A 246 3.70 -7.19 19.51
CA LEU A 246 3.34 -8.45 20.15
C LEU A 246 4.35 -9.56 19.85
N GLN A 247 4.85 -9.63 18.60
CA GLN A 247 5.88 -10.60 18.24
C GLN A 247 7.19 -10.31 18.95
N LEU A 248 7.63 -9.05 19.03
CA LEU A 248 8.83 -8.69 19.79
C LEU A 248 8.69 -9.03 21.28
N ILE A 249 7.53 -8.78 21.89
CA ILE A 249 7.26 -9.15 23.28
C ILE A 249 7.30 -10.66 23.47
N GLN A 250 6.74 -11.43 22.53
CA GLN A 250 6.81 -12.90 22.56
C GLN A 250 8.25 -13.41 22.42
N TYR A 251 9.05 -12.82 21.54
CA TYR A 251 10.46 -13.18 21.41
C TYR A 251 11.28 -12.77 22.64
N GLY A 252 11.00 -11.63 23.25
CA GLY A 252 11.60 -11.19 24.50
C GLY A 252 11.31 -12.17 25.64
N ALA A 253 10.05 -12.55 25.82
CA ALA A 253 9.65 -13.54 26.83
C ALA A 253 10.26 -14.93 26.56
N ALA A 254 10.35 -15.34 25.29
CA ALA A 254 11.04 -16.58 24.92
C ALA A 254 12.53 -16.52 25.24
N LEU A 255 13.20 -15.39 24.99
CA LEU A 255 14.61 -15.18 25.32
C LEU A 255 14.86 -15.13 26.84
N GLU A 256 13.97 -14.53 27.62
CA GLU A 256 14.05 -14.54 29.09
C GLU A 256 13.83 -15.94 29.66
N SER A 257 12.98 -16.75 29.03
CA SER A 257 12.73 -18.14 29.46
C SER A 257 13.91 -19.07 29.20
N VAL A 258 14.72 -18.78 28.17
CA VAL A 258 15.99 -19.47 27.94
C VAL A 258 16.95 -18.92 28.98
N GLN A 259 17.09 -19.61 30.12
CA GLN A 259 18.12 -19.29 31.11
C GLN A 259 19.43 -19.11 30.37
N ALA A 260 19.96 -17.88 30.38
CA ALA A 260 21.30 -17.62 29.89
C ALA A 260 22.20 -18.68 30.53
N PRO A 261 23.01 -19.42 29.75
CA PRO A 261 23.89 -20.43 30.28
C PRO A 261 24.57 -19.84 31.51
N LYS A 262 24.43 -20.50 32.67
CA LYS A 262 25.15 -20.11 33.89
C LYS A 262 26.56 -19.81 33.45
N GLY A 263 26.98 -18.56 33.66
CA GLY A 263 28.13 -17.98 32.99
C GLY A 263 29.31 -18.94 32.98
N PRO A 264 30.20 -18.85 31.97
CA PRO A 264 31.32 -19.76 31.83
C PRO A 264 31.99 -19.94 33.22
N PRO A 265 32.28 -21.18 33.64
CA PRO A 265 32.79 -21.46 34.98
C PRO A 265 33.92 -20.48 35.31
N SER A 266 33.86 -19.87 36.50
CA SER A 266 34.82 -18.87 36.96
C SER A 266 36.24 -19.42 36.79
N GLY A 267 36.88 -19.01 35.70
CA GLY A 267 38.10 -19.61 35.20
C GLY A 267 38.68 -18.70 34.14
N PHE A 268 40.00 -18.61 34.12
CA PHE A 268 40.72 -17.78 33.17
C PHE A 268 40.50 -18.37 31.77
N TYR A 269 39.65 -17.73 30.95
CA TYR A 269 39.57 -18.05 29.54
C TYR A 269 40.65 -17.23 28.84
N PRO A 270 41.78 -17.83 28.41
CA PRO A 270 42.71 -17.12 27.56
C PRO A 270 41.98 -16.81 26.26
N LEU A 271 41.60 -15.55 26.06
CA LEU A 271 41.12 -15.07 24.78
C LEU A 271 42.27 -15.25 23.78
N PRO A 272 42.14 -16.13 22.76
CA PRO A 272 43.24 -16.40 21.84
C PRO A 272 43.53 -15.23 20.89
N ASN A 273 42.88 -14.08 21.07
CA ASN A 273 43.14 -12.90 20.26
C ASN A 273 42.96 -11.60 21.08
N PRO A 274 44.02 -10.79 21.28
CA PRO A 274 43.95 -9.51 21.98
C PRO A 274 43.19 -8.42 21.20
N ARG A 275 42.59 -8.75 20.05
CA ARG A 275 41.87 -7.80 19.19
C ARG A 275 40.40 -7.61 19.56
N ALA A 276 39.88 -8.44 20.47
CA ALA A 276 38.50 -8.37 20.94
C ALA A 276 38.39 -7.80 22.36
N GLU A 277 39.36 -7.00 22.82
CA GLU A 277 39.09 -6.11 23.93
C GLU A 277 38.00 -5.14 23.48
N PRO A 278 36.83 -5.09 24.15
CA PRO A 278 35.92 -3.99 23.94
C PRO A 278 36.69 -2.73 24.30
N VAL A 279 37.06 -1.94 23.28
CA VAL A 279 37.52 -0.57 23.50
C VAL A 279 36.34 0.12 24.18
N LEU A 280 36.36 0.17 25.51
CA LEU A 280 35.42 0.97 26.27
C LEU A 280 35.57 2.38 25.71
N ALA A 281 34.50 2.87 25.08
CA ALA A 281 34.42 4.28 24.75
C ALA A 281 34.65 5.05 26.07
N PRO A 282 35.60 5.99 26.13
CA PRO A 282 36.04 6.64 27.37
C PRO A 282 34.95 7.37 28.16
N ASP A 283 33.73 7.49 27.63
CA ASP A 283 32.61 8.22 28.23
C ASP A 283 31.61 7.36 29.04
N GLN A 284 31.82 6.05 29.19
CA GLN A 284 30.93 5.19 30.00
C GLN A 284 31.58 4.59 31.26
N LEU A 285 32.51 5.32 31.88
CA LEU A 285 32.93 5.02 33.23
C LEU A 285 31.82 5.41 34.23
N PRO A 286 31.41 4.51 35.16
CA PRO A 286 30.53 4.85 36.26
C PRO A 286 31.06 6.07 37.03
N LEU A 287 30.17 7.04 37.22
CA LEU A 287 30.41 8.38 37.77
C LEU A 287 30.83 8.40 39.26
N ASP A 288 31.19 7.26 39.85
CA ASP A 288 31.48 7.13 41.29
C ASP A 288 32.98 7.17 41.65
N LEU A 289 33.88 7.31 40.67
CA LEU A 289 35.31 7.53 40.90
C LEU A 289 35.84 8.85 40.31
N ARG A 290 34.97 9.85 40.13
CA ARG A 290 35.41 11.23 39.87
C ARG A 290 35.79 11.92 41.19
N ARG A 291 36.82 11.38 41.84
CA ARG A 291 37.49 11.99 42.98
C ARG A 291 38.12 13.31 42.51
N GLU A 292 37.84 14.35 43.28
CA GLU A 292 38.24 15.75 43.12
C GLU A 292 39.59 15.95 42.43
N GLN A 293 39.56 16.57 41.25
CA GLN A 293 40.73 17.22 40.68
C GLN A 293 40.46 18.73 40.66
N PRO A 294 41.27 19.55 41.36
CA PRO A 294 41.07 21.00 41.45
C PRO A 294 41.16 21.66 40.06
N ALA A 295 40.22 22.57 39.80
CA ALA A 295 40.11 23.30 38.56
C ALA A 295 41.28 24.27 38.36
N GLU A 296 42.01 24.11 37.24
CA GLU A 296 42.93 25.11 36.72
C GLU A 296 42.22 25.91 35.61
N PRO A 297 42.26 27.26 35.63
CA PRO A 297 41.57 28.09 34.65
C PRO A 297 42.28 28.08 33.27
N PRO A 298 41.54 28.03 32.15
CA PRO A 298 42.15 27.97 30.82
C PRO A 298 42.72 29.34 30.40
N PRO A 299 43.98 29.40 29.93
CA PRO A 299 44.49 30.57 29.21
C PRO A 299 43.93 30.58 27.78
N GLY A 300 43.47 31.76 27.36
CA GLY A 300 42.89 31.99 26.04
C GLY A 300 43.82 31.55 24.91
N ARG A 301 43.21 30.94 23.88
CA ARG A 301 43.89 30.68 22.60
C ARG A 301 43.01 31.10 21.44
N ALA A 302 43.61 31.97 20.64
CA ALA A 302 43.10 32.54 19.41
C ALA A 302 42.82 31.48 18.34
N MET A 303 41.80 31.75 17.51
CA MET A 303 41.52 31.02 16.28
C MET A 303 42.58 31.33 15.21
N PRO A 304 43.04 30.33 14.43
CA PRO A 304 43.66 30.56 13.13
C PRO A 304 42.62 30.42 11.98
N PRO A 305 42.83 31.11 10.85
CA PRO A 305 41.99 30.99 9.66
C PRO A 305 42.37 29.74 8.86
N THR A 306 41.39 28.95 8.42
CA THR A 306 41.62 27.82 7.52
C THR A 306 41.29 28.26 6.09
N SER A 307 42.33 28.63 5.36
CA SER A 307 42.34 28.69 3.89
C SER A 307 42.42 27.27 3.32
N GLY A 308 41.69 27.04 2.23
CA GLY A 308 41.52 25.73 1.63
C GLY A 308 42.76 25.13 0.97
N GLU A 309 42.72 23.82 0.80
CA GLU A 309 43.55 23.11 -0.15
C GLU A 309 42.74 21.92 -0.72
N VAL A 310 42.55 21.96 -2.04
CA VAL A 310 41.97 20.89 -2.84
C VAL A 310 43.07 19.85 -3.02
N ARG A 311 42.93 18.68 -2.39
CA ARG A 311 43.86 17.56 -2.60
C ARG A 311 43.20 16.46 -3.41
N GLU A 312 43.41 16.59 -4.71
CA GLU A 312 43.31 15.53 -5.71
C GLU A 312 44.20 14.35 -5.29
N SER A 313 43.59 13.19 -5.10
CA SER A 313 44.30 11.96 -4.70
C SER A 313 43.88 10.81 -5.62
N GLN A 314 44.70 10.63 -6.65
CA GLN A 314 45.33 9.35 -7.00
C GLN A 314 44.40 8.15 -7.25
N LEU A 315 44.08 8.06 -8.53
CA LEU A 315 43.78 6.87 -9.32
C LEU A 315 44.70 5.68 -8.94
N GLN A 316 44.22 4.76 -8.10
CA GLN A 316 44.91 3.49 -7.88
C GLN A 316 44.25 2.34 -8.64
N ARG A 317 45.08 1.81 -9.53
CA ARG A 317 44.92 0.79 -10.55
C ARG A 317 44.76 -0.60 -9.93
N GLY A 318 43.71 -1.32 -10.33
CA GLY A 318 43.76 -2.76 -10.62
C GLY A 318 43.50 -3.74 -9.47
N GLN A 319 42.28 -4.27 -9.41
CA GLN A 319 42.03 -5.66 -9.03
C GLN A 319 40.90 -6.23 -9.89
N PRO A 320 41.10 -7.36 -10.61
CA PRO A 320 40.04 -8.01 -11.35
C PRO A 320 39.07 -8.66 -10.37
N VAL A 321 37.90 -8.07 -10.20
CA VAL A 321 36.76 -8.69 -9.50
C VAL A 321 36.23 -9.79 -10.41
N GLY A 322 36.33 -11.04 -9.93
CA GLY A 322 35.82 -12.22 -10.61
C GLY A 322 34.33 -12.10 -10.90
N GLU A 323 33.95 -12.62 -12.07
CA GLU A 323 32.57 -12.65 -12.54
C GLU A 323 31.66 -13.40 -11.55
N PRO A 324 30.47 -12.86 -11.24
CA PRO A 324 29.48 -13.58 -10.46
C PRO A 324 28.94 -14.76 -11.28
N GLN A 325 29.20 -15.99 -10.81
CA GLN A 325 28.57 -17.19 -11.34
C GLN A 325 27.04 -17.09 -11.15
N SER A 326 26.34 -16.95 -12.27
CA SER A 326 24.89 -17.03 -12.35
C SER A 326 24.44 -18.48 -12.21
N PHE A 327 24.12 -18.89 -10.98
CA PHE A 327 23.33 -20.10 -10.73
C PHE A 327 21.85 -19.80 -11.02
N ILE A 328 21.50 -19.67 -12.29
CA ILE A 328 20.12 -19.75 -12.75
C ILE A 328 19.96 -21.15 -13.38
N PRO A 329 19.31 -22.11 -12.70
CA PRO A 329 18.93 -23.35 -13.37
C PRO A 329 17.99 -22.99 -14.52
N SER A 330 18.37 -23.37 -15.74
CA SER A 330 17.53 -23.25 -16.92
C SER A 330 16.21 -23.99 -16.67
N PRO A 331 15.04 -23.36 -16.91
CA PRO A 331 13.79 -24.08 -16.81
C PRO A 331 13.75 -25.19 -17.87
N PRO A 332 13.24 -26.40 -17.53
CA PRO A 332 13.02 -27.44 -18.51
C PRO A 332 12.07 -26.91 -19.60
N SER A 333 12.56 -26.91 -20.84
CA SER A 333 11.78 -26.62 -22.03
C SER A 333 10.62 -27.61 -22.15
N GLY A 334 9.38 -27.15 -21.97
CA GLY A 334 8.20 -27.96 -22.26
C GLY A 334 6.95 -27.68 -21.43
N VAL A 335 6.61 -26.41 -21.17
CA VAL A 335 5.28 -26.06 -20.63
C VAL A 335 4.59 -25.12 -21.61
N ASP A 336 3.74 -25.73 -22.44
CA ASP A 336 2.77 -25.02 -23.28
C ASP A 336 1.78 -24.28 -22.37
N PHE A 337 1.82 -22.95 -22.40
CA PHE A 337 0.80 -22.12 -21.79
C PHE A 337 -0.49 -22.23 -22.60
N ALA A 338 -1.30 -23.24 -22.26
CA ALA A 338 -2.69 -23.29 -22.68
C ALA A 338 -3.42 -22.05 -22.13
N SER A 339 -3.76 -21.16 -23.06
CA SER A 339 -4.59 -19.97 -22.88
C SER A 339 -5.90 -20.34 -22.20
N SER A 340 -6.03 -20.03 -20.91
CA SER A 340 -7.30 -20.08 -20.20
C SER A 340 -8.09 -18.81 -20.51
N ARG A 341 -8.83 -18.84 -21.62
CA ARG A 341 -9.94 -17.90 -21.86
C ARG A 341 -11.16 -18.42 -21.11
N ALA A 342 -11.44 -17.80 -19.97
CA ALA A 342 -12.77 -17.79 -19.37
C ALA A 342 -12.92 -16.48 -18.61
N PHE A 343 -13.40 -15.44 -19.27
CA PHE A 343 -14.63 -14.68 -18.99
C PHE A 343 -14.76 -13.56 -20.02
#